data_AF-A0A674IVH5-F1
#
_entry.id   AF-A0A674IVH5-F1
#
_cell.length_a   1.000
_cell.length_b   1.000
_cell.length_c   1.000
_cell.angle_alpha   90.00
_cell.angle_beta   90.00
_cell.angle_gamma   90.00
#
_symmetry.space_group_name_H-M   'P 1'
#
loop_
_entity.id
_entity.type
_entity.pdbx_description
1 polymer ?
#
loop_
_entity_poly.entity_id
_entity_poly.type
_entity_poly.pdbx_seq_one_letter_code
_entity_poly.pdbx_strand_id
1 'polypeptide(L)'
;PCIEPDNLCLIKEDNHSYYVSRFYGPGEARTKELWIDVAEANRSQVKVHGILSNMHRQASRVILSFDFPFYGHHLRQITIATGGFIFMGDVIHRMLTATQYIAPLMANFNPSYSRNSTVKYFDNGTVFVVQWDKVYLHGKEDIGSFTFQAALHSEGRIVFGYKEIPMSVLEISDTQHPVKAGLSDAFMLLNPSPDVPESRRRTIYEYHRVELDTSKVTSVSAVEFTPLSTCLQHQSCDACVTSELTFNCSWCHVLQR
;
A
#
# COMPACT_ATOMS: atom_id res chain seq x y z
N PRO A 1 3.96 -22.94 -32.32
CA PRO A 1 4.92 -23.94 -31.82
C PRO A 1 6.28 -23.28 -31.58
N CYS A 2 6.58 -22.93 -30.34
CA CYS A 2 7.92 -22.46 -29.96
C CYS A 2 8.66 -23.61 -29.27
N ILE A 3 9.87 -23.85 -29.74
CA ILE A 3 10.82 -24.89 -29.32
C ILE A 3 11.85 -24.20 -28.42
N GLU A 4 12.13 -24.80 -27.26
CA GLU A 4 13.00 -24.42 -26.12
C GLU A 4 14.53 -24.38 -26.41
N PRO A 5 15.43 -23.98 -25.46
CA PRO A 5 15.19 -23.39 -24.12
C PRO A 5 16.08 -22.14 -23.82
N ASP A 6 15.52 -21.12 -23.17
CA ASP A 6 16.25 -20.32 -22.17
C ASP A 6 15.22 -19.66 -21.23
N ASN A 7 15.13 -20.22 -20.02
CA ASN A 7 14.28 -19.74 -18.94
C ASN A 7 14.88 -18.47 -18.31
N LEU A 8 14.66 -17.31 -18.93
CA LEU A 8 14.75 -16.02 -18.24
C LEU A 8 13.36 -15.38 -18.22
N CYS A 9 12.60 -15.62 -17.15
CA CYS A 9 11.48 -14.77 -16.80
C CYS A 9 12.08 -13.39 -16.50
N LEU A 10 11.88 -12.41 -17.40
CA LEU A 10 12.39 -11.06 -17.23
C LEU A 10 11.63 -10.36 -16.09
N ILE A 11 12.22 -10.37 -14.89
CA ILE A 11 11.78 -9.55 -13.76
C ILE A 11 11.76 -8.09 -14.24
N LYS A 12 10.58 -7.45 -14.23
CA LYS A 12 10.45 -6.03 -14.58
C LYS A 12 10.71 -5.20 -13.33
N GLU A 13 11.86 -4.54 -13.30
CA GLU A 13 12.25 -3.55 -12.31
C GLU A 13 11.88 -2.15 -12.80
N ASP A 14 11.35 -1.32 -11.90
CA ASP A 14 11.06 0.09 -12.16
C ASP A 14 11.62 0.96 -11.02
N ASN A 15 12.36 1.99 -11.39
CA ASN A 15 13.13 2.83 -10.49
C ASN A 15 12.41 4.16 -10.28
N HIS A 16 11.88 4.36 -9.08
CA HIS A 16 11.23 5.61 -8.66
C HIS A 16 12.17 6.43 -7.79
N SER A 17 11.80 7.67 -7.45
CA SER A 17 12.67 8.51 -6.61
C SER A 17 12.87 7.93 -5.20
N TYR A 18 11.87 7.26 -4.64
CA TYR A 18 11.87 6.76 -3.25
C TYR A 18 11.89 5.25 -3.12
N TYR A 19 11.58 4.51 -4.18
CA TYR A 19 11.45 3.06 -4.15
C TYR A 19 11.89 2.46 -5.48
N VAL A 20 12.39 1.23 -5.42
CA VAL A 20 12.51 0.34 -6.58
C VAL A 20 11.39 -0.68 -6.49
N SER A 21 10.56 -0.79 -7.52
CA SER A 21 9.48 -1.78 -7.58
C SER A 21 9.84 -2.93 -8.51
N ARG A 22 9.58 -4.17 -8.10
CA ARG A 22 9.75 -5.39 -8.91
C ARG A 22 8.46 -6.15 -8.99
N PHE A 23 8.08 -6.54 -10.20
CA PHE A 23 6.89 -7.36 -10.46
C PHE A 23 7.27 -8.84 -10.61
N TYR A 24 6.53 -9.71 -9.93
CA TYR A 24 6.69 -11.17 -9.99
C TYR A 24 5.39 -11.82 -10.45
N GLY A 25 5.46 -12.55 -11.56
CA GLY A 25 4.30 -13.18 -12.19
C GLY A 25 3.94 -14.56 -11.65
N PRO A 26 2.88 -15.17 -12.20
CA PRO A 26 2.53 -16.56 -11.93
C PRO A 26 3.64 -17.51 -12.39
N GLY A 27 4.12 -18.36 -11.49
CA GLY A 27 5.16 -19.36 -11.77
C GLY A 27 6.55 -19.00 -11.24
N GLU A 28 6.79 -17.74 -10.87
CA GLU A 28 8.04 -17.34 -10.22
C GLU A 28 8.08 -17.85 -8.78
N ALA A 29 9.20 -18.47 -8.39
CA ALA A 29 9.38 -18.98 -7.02
C ALA A 29 9.22 -17.86 -5.97
N ARG A 30 9.74 -16.68 -6.29
CA ARG A 30 9.68 -15.48 -5.43
C ARG A 30 8.25 -15.05 -5.10
N THR A 31 7.30 -15.23 -6.02
CA THR A 31 5.87 -14.92 -5.77
C THR A 31 5.32 -15.67 -4.57
N LYS A 32 5.71 -16.95 -4.41
CA LYS A 32 5.26 -17.78 -3.27
C LYS A 32 5.93 -17.36 -1.97
N GLU A 33 7.22 -17.02 -2.01
CA GLU A 33 7.99 -16.55 -0.84
C GLU A 33 7.47 -15.22 -0.28
N LEU A 34 7.01 -14.34 -1.16
CA LEU A 34 6.47 -13.02 -0.80
C LEU A 34 5.07 -13.09 -0.16
N TRP A 35 4.37 -14.22 -0.31
CA TRP A 35 3.08 -14.42 0.34
C TRP A 35 3.25 -14.91 1.78
N ILE A 36 2.88 -14.08 2.74
CA ILE A 36 2.81 -14.45 4.16
C ILE A 36 1.50 -15.19 4.43
N ASP A 37 1.56 -16.45 4.85
CA ASP A 37 0.37 -17.18 5.31
C ASP A 37 -0.02 -16.70 6.71
N VAL A 38 -0.98 -15.78 6.76
CA VAL A 38 -1.50 -15.21 8.00
C VAL A 38 -2.14 -16.28 8.90
N ALA A 39 -2.69 -17.38 8.34
CA ALA A 39 -3.31 -18.43 9.15
C ALA A 39 -2.28 -19.34 9.86
N GLU A 40 -1.08 -19.46 9.29
CA GLU A 40 0.03 -20.24 9.85
C GLU A 40 0.98 -19.40 10.72
N ALA A 41 1.16 -18.10 10.40
CA ALA A 41 2.24 -17.27 10.95
C ALA A 41 2.23 -17.03 12.48
N ASN A 42 1.06 -17.08 13.13
CA ASN A 42 0.87 -17.23 14.58
C ASN A 42 -0.60 -16.97 14.88
N ARG A 43 -1.41 -18.03 15.01
CA ARG A 43 -2.87 -17.93 15.15
C ARG A 43 -3.34 -16.98 16.28
N SER A 44 -2.51 -16.74 17.30
CA SER A 44 -2.80 -15.85 18.44
C SER A 44 -2.62 -14.35 18.14
N GLN A 45 -1.82 -13.97 17.14
CA GLN A 45 -1.54 -12.57 16.82
C GLN A 45 -2.43 -12.01 15.70
N VAL A 46 -3.08 -12.89 14.93
CA VAL A 46 -3.99 -12.49 13.86
C VAL A 46 -5.26 -11.89 14.45
N LYS A 47 -5.58 -10.67 14.02
CA LYS A 47 -6.80 -9.96 14.41
C LYS A 47 -7.73 -9.85 13.21
N VAL A 48 -8.88 -10.51 13.28
CA VAL A 48 -9.98 -10.30 12.32
C VAL A 48 -10.74 -9.05 12.73
N HIS A 49 -10.81 -8.06 11.85
CA HIS A 49 -11.44 -6.79 12.18
C HIS A 49 -12.96 -6.87 11.94
N GLY A 50 -13.76 -6.86 13.01
CA GLY A 50 -15.22 -7.01 12.94
C GLY A 50 -15.92 -6.02 12.00
N ILE A 51 -15.74 -4.70 12.21
CA ILE A 51 -16.39 -3.66 11.38
C ILE A 51 -15.94 -3.76 9.90
N LEU A 52 -14.62 -3.75 9.65
CA LEU A 52 -14.09 -3.82 8.29
C LEU A 52 -14.48 -5.10 7.55
N SER A 53 -14.73 -6.22 8.24
CA SER A 53 -15.16 -7.47 7.61
C SER A 53 -16.66 -7.50 7.26
N ASN A 54 -17.47 -6.57 7.79
CA ASN A 54 -18.93 -6.64 7.69
C ASN A 54 -19.60 -5.37 7.12
N MET A 55 -18.85 -4.30 6.87
CA MET A 55 -19.41 -3.02 6.44
C MET A 55 -18.73 -2.48 5.17
N HIS A 56 -19.46 -1.65 4.44
CA HIS A 56 -18.97 -0.95 3.25
C HIS A 56 -18.41 0.43 3.63
N ARG A 57 -17.35 0.86 2.91
CA ARG A 57 -16.74 2.20 3.03
C ARG A 57 -16.39 2.55 4.48
N GLN A 58 -15.76 1.60 5.18
CA GLN A 58 -15.25 1.80 6.52
C GLN A 58 -13.73 1.88 6.50
N ALA A 59 -13.19 2.53 7.53
CA ALA A 59 -11.77 2.59 7.76
C ALA A 59 -11.51 2.54 9.27
N SER A 60 -10.42 1.90 9.69
CA SER A 60 -10.10 1.74 11.10
C SER A 60 -8.62 1.98 11.36
N ARG A 61 -8.33 2.73 12.43
CA ARG A 61 -6.97 3.03 12.86
C ARG A 61 -6.32 1.84 13.54
N VAL A 62 -5.07 1.60 13.20
CA VAL A 62 -4.22 0.60 13.83
C VAL A 62 -2.88 1.25 14.17
N ILE A 63 -2.36 0.91 15.35
CA ILE A 63 -1.03 1.34 15.81
C ILE A 63 -0.07 0.18 15.55
N LEU A 64 0.95 0.43 14.73
CA LEU A 64 2.03 -0.49 14.46
C LEU A 64 2.89 -0.70 15.70
N SER A 65 3.43 -1.91 15.84
CA SER A 65 4.37 -2.23 16.90
C SER A 65 5.77 -1.61 16.70
N PHE A 66 6.08 -1.16 15.48
CA PHE A 66 7.33 -0.52 15.07
C PHE A 66 7.09 0.80 14.33
N ASP A 67 8.14 1.62 14.22
CA ASP A 67 8.12 2.85 13.43
C ASP A 67 8.41 2.50 11.96
N PHE A 68 7.39 2.60 11.11
CA PHE A 68 7.51 2.26 9.68
C PHE A 68 8.04 3.46 8.89
N PRO A 69 9.18 3.33 8.17
CA PRO A 69 9.68 4.40 7.32
C PRO A 69 8.90 4.44 5.99
N PHE A 70 8.28 5.59 5.71
CA PHE A 70 7.52 5.84 4.49
C PHE A 70 7.84 7.25 3.98
N TYR A 71 8.43 7.34 2.77
CA TYR A 71 8.82 8.62 2.15
C TYR A 71 9.71 9.52 3.05
N GLY A 72 10.63 8.89 3.80
CA GLY A 72 11.56 9.60 4.68
C GLY A 72 10.99 10.01 6.05
N HIS A 73 9.73 9.71 6.33
CA HIS A 73 9.10 9.92 7.62
C HIS A 73 8.80 8.58 8.32
N HIS A 74 8.87 8.56 9.64
CA HIS A 74 8.53 7.40 10.44
C HIS A 74 7.09 7.52 10.92
N LEU A 75 6.29 6.49 10.64
CA LEU A 75 4.86 6.46 10.95
C LEU A 75 4.56 5.23 11.81
N ARG A 76 3.71 5.42 12.81
CA ARG A 76 3.25 4.35 13.68
C ARG A 76 1.73 4.15 13.65
N GLN A 77 0.98 5.19 13.30
CA GLN A 77 -0.46 5.11 13.17
C GLN A 77 -0.84 5.02 11.69
N ILE A 78 -1.55 3.96 11.33
CA ILE A 78 -2.07 3.76 9.97
C ILE A 78 -3.58 3.54 10.03
N THR A 79 -4.27 3.66 8.89
CA THR A 79 -5.70 3.39 8.80
C THR A 79 -5.99 2.38 7.70
N ILE A 80 -6.54 1.22 8.05
CA ILE A 80 -6.94 0.19 7.09
C ILE A 80 -8.33 0.52 6.56
N ALA A 81 -8.52 0.54 5.24
CA ALA A 81 -9.82 0.77 4.61
C ALA A 81 -10.39 -0.50 3.97
N THR A 82 -11.72 -0.63 3.97
CA THR A 82 -12.41 -1.74 3.30
C THR A 82 -12.18 -1.76 1.79
N GLY A 83 -11.84 -0.61 1.20
CA GLY A 83 -11.57 -0.45 -0.23
C GLY A 83 -10.22 -0.97 -0.72
N GLY A 84 -9.50 -1.79 0.06
CA GLY A 84 -8.28 -2.46 -0.39
C GLY A 84 -6.98 -1.64 -0.30
N PHE A 85 -6.93 -0.67 0.63
CA PHE A 85 -5.76 0.18 0.83
C PHE A 85 -5.55 0.54 2.30
N ILE A 86 -4.32 1.00 2.59
CA ILE A 86 -3.91 1.57 3.86
C ILE A 86 -3.71 3.07 3.65
N PHE A 87 -4.38 3.88 4.43
CA PHE A 87 -4.14 5.32 4.52
C PHE A 87 -3.04 5.60 5.54
N MET A 88 -2.05 6.37 5.13
CA MET A 88 -0.82 6.64 5.88
C MET A 88 -0.82 8.02 6.56
N GLY A 89 -1.83 8.86 6.29
CA GLY A 89 -1.92 10.18 6.91
C GLY A 89 -2.45 10.16 8.34
N ASP A 90 -2.10 11.19 9.11
CA ASP A 90 -2.49 11.31 10.51
C ASP A 90 -3.98 11.70 10.67
N VAL A 91 -4.42 12.67 9.87
CA VAL A 91 -5.78 13.21 9.92
C VAL A 91 -6.69 12.41 8.99
N ILE A 92 -7.68 11.72 9.55
CA ILE A 92 -8.75 11.11 8.75
C ILE A 92 -9.65 12.22 8.20
N HIS A 93 -9.85 12.23 6.88
CA HIS A 93 -10.70 13.21 6.19
C HIS A 93 -11.55 12.54 5.10
N ARG A 94 -12.53 13.24 4.52
CA ARG A 94 -13.42 12.66 3.50
C ARG A 94 -12.73 12.17 2.22
N MET A 95 -11.47 12.55 2.01
CA MET A 95 -10.70 12.26 0.80
C MET A 95 -9.56 11.25 1.07
N LEU A 96 -9.78 10.26 1.94
CA LEU A 96 -8.77 9.21 2.25
C LEU A 96 -8.17 8.54 1.01
N THR A 97 -8.94 8.44 -0.08
CA THR A 97 -8.53 7.83 -1.35
C THR A 97 -7.72 8.77 -2.24
N ALA A 98 -7.64 10.05 -1.89
CA ALA A 98 -6.96 11.10 -2.64
C ALA A 98 -5.58 11.45 -2.07
N THR A 99 -5.21 10.93 -0.90
CA THR A 99 -4.02 11.34 -0.15
C THR A 99 -3.32 10.14 0.47
N GLN A 100 -1.98 10.23 0.61
CA GLN A 100 -1.10 9.36 1.40
C GLN A 100 -1.58 7.90 1.55
N TYR A 101 -1.27 7.04 0.59
CA TYR A 101 -1.76 5.66 0.62
C TYR A 101 -0.71 4.62 0.22
N ILE A 102 -0.93 3.41 0.74
CA ILE A 102 -0.37 2.15 0.24
C ILE A 102 -1.53 1.30 -0.24
N ALA A 103 -1.64 1.09 -1.55
CA ALA A 103 -2.78 0.44 -2.19
C ALA A 103 -2.31 -0.78 -2.99
N PRO A 104 -2.36 -2.00 -2.42
CA PRO A 104 -2.20 -3.20 -3.23
C PRO A 104 -3.25 -3.27 -4.34
N LEU A 105 -4.50 -2.97 -4.02
CA LEU A 105 -5.58 -2.79 -4.98
C LEU A 105 -6.69 -1.96 -4.33
N MET A 106 -6.71 -0.66 -4.58
CA MET A 106 -7.80 0.21 -4.18
C MET A 106 -8.95 0.07 -5.17
N ALA A 107 -10.15 -0.29 -4.71
CA ALA A 107 -11.37 -0.34 -5.52
C ALA A 107 -12.63 -0.29 -4.63
N ASN A 108 -13.82 -0.33 -5.24
CA ASN A 108 -15.10 -0.33 -4.51
C ASN A 108 -15.41 -1.69 -3.85
N PHE A 109 -14.47 -2.25 -3.08
CA PHE A 109 -14.70 -3.50 -2.36
C PHE A 109 -15.72 -3.33 -1.24
N ASN A 110 -16.60 -4.32 -1.10
CA ASN A 110 -17.59 -4.39 -0.05
C ASN A 110 -17.58 -5.77 0.63
N PRO A 111 -16.90 -5.88 1.79
CA PRO A 111 -16.87 -7.10 2.58
C PRO A 111 -18.26 -7.58 3.05
N SER A 112 -19.26 -6.69 3.16
CA SER A 112 -20.59 -7.02 3.70
C SER A 112 -21.40 -8.01 2.86
N TYR A 113 -20.99 -8.29 1.61
CA TYR A 113 -21.72 -9.20 0.72
C TYR A 113 -21.58 -10.68 1.05
N SER A 114 -20.58 -11.05 1.85
CA SER A 114 -20.38 -12.43 2.25
C SER A 114 -19.91 -12.51 3.68
N ARG A 115 -20.49 -13.45 4.44
CA ARG A 115 -20.04 -13.78 5.81
C ARG A 115 -18.64 -14.40 5.84
N ASN A 116 -18.15 -14.85 4.68
CA ASN A 116 -16.82 -15.40 4.53
C ASN A 116 -15.77 -14.34 4.18
N SER A 117 -16.19 -13.12 3.84
CA SER A 117 -15.27 -12.00 3.65
C SER A 117 -14.62 -11.65 4.97
N THR A 118 -13.31 -11.48 5.00
CA THR A 118 -12.63 -10.95 6.18
C THR A 118 -11.61 -9.89 5.81
N VAL A 119 -11.50 -8.87 6.65
CA VAL A 119 -10.34 -7.98 6.69
C VAL A 119 -9.60 -8.30 7.97
N LYS A 120 -8.43 -8.93 7.84
CA LYS A 120 -7.63 -9.38 8.96
C LYS A 120 -6.22 -8.81 8.86
N TYR A 121 -5.60 -8.59 10.00
CA TYR A 121 -4.24 -8.10 10.05
C TYR A 121 -3.44 -8.80 11.13
N PHE A 122 -2.12 -8.75 10.98
CA PHE A 122 -1.12 -9.39 11.81
C PHE A 122 0.05 -8.43 12.00
N ASP A 123 0.63 -8.42 13.19
CA ASP A 123 1.79 -7.62 13.53
C ASP A 123 2.67 -8.41 14.50
N ASN A 124 3.95 -8.58 14.17
CA ASN A 124 4.91 -9.33 15.01
C ASN A 124 6.13 -8.52 15.46
N GLY A 125 6.16 -7.20 15.28
CA GLY A 125 7.33 -6.38 15.62
C GLY A 125 8.26 -6.09 14.45
N THR A 126 8.27 -6.94 13.42
CA THR A 126 9.16 -6.78 12.24
C THR A 126 8.39 -6.67 10.93
N VAL A 127 7.19 -7.23 10.87
CA VAL A 127 6.28 -7.09 9.74
C VAL A 127 4.85 -6.90 10.22
N PHE A 128 4.17 -5.97 9.57
CA PHE A 128 2.74 -5.78 9.64
C PHE A 128 2.10 -6.25 8.35
N VAL A 129 1.09 -7.11 8.41
CA VAL A 129 0.36 -7.61 7.23
C VAL A 129 -1.11 -7.30 7.38
N VAL A 130 -1.73 -6.80 6.32
CA VAL A 130 -3.19 -6.75 6.20
C VAL A 130 -3.62 -7.54 4.98
N GLN A 131 -4.63 -8.39 5.16
CA GLN A 131 -5.22 -9.22 4.12
C GLN A 131 -6.71 -8.88 3.99
N TRP A 132 -7.11 -8.56 2.76
CA TRP A 132 -8.50 -8.55 2.33
C TRP A 132 -8.79 -9.92 1.72
N ASP A 133 -9.52 -10.74 2.47
CA ASP A 133 -9.74 -12.15 2.20
C ASP A 133 -11.17 -12.37 1.70
N LYS A 134 -11.31 -12.90 0.49
CA LYS A 134 -12.60 -13.18 -0.16
C LYS A 134 -13.56 -11.98 -0.18
N VAL A 135 -13.05 -10.78 -0.43
CA VAL A 135 -13.87 -9.57 -0.54
C VAL A 135 -14.44 -9.42 -1.95
N TYR A 136 -15.63 -8.84 -2.08
CA TYR A 136 -16.32 -8.70 -3.37
C TYR A 136 -16.31 -7.26 -3.86
N LEU A 137 -16.23 -7.07 -5.17
CA LEU A 137 -16.46 -5.76 -5.79
C LEU A 137 -17.96 -5.41 -5.72
N HIS A 138 -18.25 -4.17 -5.37
CA HIS A 138 -19.63 -3.69 -5.28
C HIS A 138 -20.35 -3.75 -6.63
N GLY A 139 -21.47 -4.48 -6.68
CA GLY A 139 -22.26 -4.69 -7.89
C GLY A 139 -21.63 -5.65 -8.91
N LYS A 140 -20.66 -6.47 -8.48
CA LYS A 140 -19.95 -7.48 -9.28
C LYS A 140 -19.74 -8.78 -8.48
N GLU A 141 -20.69 -9.13 -7.63
CA GLU A 141 -20.63 -10.28 -6.73
C GLU A 141 -20.57 -11.63 -7.48
N ASP A 142 -21.10 -11.66 -8.70
CA ASP A 142 -21.15 -12.81 -9.60
C ASP A 142 -19.80 -13.18 -10.22
N ILE A 143 -18.88 -12.23 -10.33
CA ILE A 143 -17.54 -12.43 -10.92
C ILE A 143 -16.65 -13.29 -10.01
N GLY A 144 -16.84 -13.19 -8.70
CA GLY A 144 -16.07 -13.91 -7.70
C GLY A 144 -15.41 -13.00 -6.67
N SER A 145 -14.66 -13.62 -5.77
CA SER A 145 -14.04 -12.92 -4.63
C SER A 145 -12.58 -12.60 -4.88
N PHE A 146 -12.11 -11.49 -4.31
CA PHE A 146 -10.73 -11.05 -4.36
C PHE A 146 -10.02 -11.40 -3.06
N THR A 147 -8.80 -11.90 -3.18
CA THR A 147 -7.92 -12.18 -2.04
C THR A 147 -6.53 -11.63 -2.30
N PHE A 148 -6.15 -10.62 -1.53
CA PHE A 148 -4.86 -9.94 -1.66
C PHE A 148 -4.40 -9.36 -0.32
N GLN A 149 -3.13 -9.00 -0.24
CA GLN A 149 -2.53 -8.46 0.97
C GLN A 149 -1.50 -7.38 0.70
N ALA A 150 -1.25 -6.56 1.71
CA ALA A 150 -0.09 -5.71 1.81
C ALA A 150 0.70 -6.07 3.06
N ALA A 151 2.02 -6.25 2.93
CA ALA A 151 2.95 -6.41 4.02
C ALA A 151 3.89 -5.20 4.09
N LEU A 152 3.98 -4.61 5.28
CA LEU A 152 4.88 -3.51 5.62
C LEU A 152 5.96 -4.07 6.52
N HIS A 153 7.20 -4.07 6.06
CA HIS A 153 8.33 -4.52 6.86
C HIS A 153 9.00 -3.34 7.56
N SER A 154 9.53 -3.57 8.77
CA SER A 154 10.13 -2.54 9.62
C SER A 154 11.28 -1.78 8.95
N GLU A 155 11.97 -2.40 8.00
CA GLU A 155 13.03 -1.77 7.20
C GLU A 155 12.51 -0.84 6.07
N GLY A 156 11.20 -0.71 5.89
CA GLY A 156 10.57 0.12 4.85
C GLY A 156 10.20 -0.61 3.56
N ARG A 157 10.52 -1.90 3.46
CA ARG A 157 10.10 -2.73 2.33
C ARG A 157 8.59 -2.97 2.37
N ILE A 158 7.94 -2.84 1.22
CA ILE A 158 6.50 -3.05 1.04
C ILE A 158 6.29 -4.17 0.06
N VAL A 159 5.37 -5.10 0.36
CA VAL A 159 5.04 -6.21 -0.54
C VAL A 159 3.54 -6.26 -0.76
N PHE A 160 3.13 -6.31 -2.03
CA PHE A 160 1.76 -6.62 -2.42
C PHE A 160 1.70 -8.06 -2.89
N GLY A 161 0.77 -8.83 -2.34
CA GLY A 161 0.53 -10.21 -2.74
C GLY A 161 -0.88 -10.36 -3.28
N TYR A 162 -1.03 -11.01 -4.43
CA TYR A 162 -2.31 -11.24 -5.09
C TYR A 162 -2.55 -12.74 -5.21
N LYS A 163 -3.43 -13.27 -4.37
CA LYS A 163 -3.77 -14.70 -4.37
C LYS A 163 -4.87 -15.00 -5.37
N GLU A 164 -5.92 -14.19 -5.37
CA GLU A 164 -7.10 -14.36 -6.22
C GLU A 164 -7.60 -13.01 -6.71
N ILE A 165 -7.59 -12.83 -8.03
CA ILE A 165 -8.03 -11.64 -8.77
C ILE A 165 -8.88 -12.18 -9.95
N PRO A 166 -10.21 -12.28 -9.79
CA PRO A 166 -11.07 -13.03 -10.71
C PRO A 166 -11.43 -12.28 -12.02
N MET A 167 -11.07 -11.00 -12.14
CA MET A 167 -11.24 -10.20 -13.36
C MET A 167 -10.06 -9.25 -13.56
N SER A 168 -9.90 -8.76 -14.80
CA SER A 168 -8.89 -7.75 -15.11
C SER A 168 -9.14 -6.47 -14.30
N VAL A 169 -8.09 -5.92 -13.68
CA VAL A 169 -8.19 -4.64 -12.94
C VAL A 169 -8.59 -3.49 -13.86
N LEU A 170 -8.26 -3.57 -15.15
CA LEU A 170 -8.64 -2.59 -16.16
C LEU A 170 -10.15 -2.52 -16.43
N GLU A 171 -10.89 -3.57 -16.07
CA GLU A 171 -12.34 -3.65 -16.25
C GLU A 171 -13.13 -3.17 -15.02
N ILE A 172 -12.44 -2.84 -13.93
CA ILE A 172 -13.08 -2.32 -12.71
C ILE A 172 -13.48 -0.86 -12.95
N SER A 173 -14.75 -0.54 -12.74
CA SER A 173 -15.25 0.83 -12.88
C SER A 173 -14.71 1.74 -11.78
N ASP A 174 -14.20 2.90 -12.19
CA ASP A 174 -13.71 3.98 -11.32
C ASP A 174 -14.77 5.04 -10.98
N THR A 175 -15.99 4.91 -11.54
CA THR A 175 -17.06 5.91 -11.45
C THR A 175 -17.55 6.17 -10.03
N GLN A 176 -17.72 5.12 -9.23
CA GLN A 176 -18.22 5.23 -7.85
C GLN A 176 -17.11 5.28 -6.80
N HIS A 177 -15.92 4.81 -7.17
CA HIS A 177 -14.76 4.73 -6.29
C HIS A 177 -13.49 4.62 -7.15
N PRO A 178 -12.40 5.32 -6.80
CA PRO A 178 -11.14 5.21 -7.53
C PRO A 178 -10.63 3.77 -7.60
N VAL A 179 -9.98 3.44 -8.73
CA VAL A 179 -9.22 2.21 -8.92
C VAL A 179 -7.74 2.57 -8.98
N LYS A 180 -6.95 2.10 -8.01
CA LYS A 180 -5.51 2.44 -7.91
C LYS A 180 -4.71 1.25 -7.40
N ALA A 181 -3.48 1.10 -7.88
CA ALA A 181 -2.51 0.17 -7.31
C ALA A 181 -1.14 0.88 -7.23
N GLY A 182 -0.51 0.88 -6.06
CA GLY A 182 0.76 1.56 -5.84
C GLY A 182 0.84 2.35 -4.53
N LEU A 183 1.71 3.37 -4.53
CA LEU A 183 2.06 4.18 -3.36
C LEU A 183 1.84 5.67 -3.67
N SER A 184 1.42 6.45 -2.69
CA SER A 184 1.35 7.91 -2.81
C SER A 184 1.69 8.56 -1.49
N ASP A 185 2.43 9.66 -1.55
CA ASP A 185 2.64 10.57 -0.43
C ASP A 185 2.30 12.01 -0.82
N ALA A 186 1.67 12.72 0.12
CA ALA A 186 1.09 14.04 -0.08
C ALA A 186 0.94 14.76 1.25
N PHE A 187 1.10 16.07 1.32
CA PHE A 187 0.74 16.84 2.52
C PHE A 187 -0.54 17.64 2.30
N MET A 188 -1.24 17.93 3.39
CA MET A 188 -2.44 18.74 3.38
C MET A 188 -2.18 20.05 4.10
N LEU A 189 -2.40 21.16 3.41
CA LEU A 189 -2.47 22.48 4.04
C LEU A 189 -3.91 22.76 4.44
N LEU A 190 -4.09 23.14 5.71
CA LEU A 190 -5.33 23.67 6.22
C LEU A 190 -5.27 25.19 6.18
N ASN A 191 -6.14 25.83 5.43
CA ASN A 191 -6.39 27.26 5.52
C ASN A 191 -7.32 27.51 6.72
N PRO A 192 -6.82 28.14 7.81
CA PRO A 192 -7.59 28.35 9.02
C PRO A 192 -8.60 29.51 8.89
N SER A 193 -8.61 30.25 7.77
CA SER A 193 -9.48 31.41 7.61
C SER A 193 -10.97 31.04 7.73
N PRO A 194 -11.72 31.72 8.60
CA PRO A 194 -13.16 31.46 8.77
C PRO A 194 -13.97 31.78 7.51
N ASP A 195 -13.49 32.68 6.65
CA ASP A 195 -14.17 33.14 5.44
C ASP A 195 -14.13 32.12 4.29
N VAL A 196 -13.24 31.14 4.38
CA VAL A 196 -13.14 30.07 3.38
C VAL A 196 -14.14 28.97 3.73
N PRO A 197 -15.02 28.53 2.80
CA PRO A 197 -15.89 27.39 3.02
C PRO A 197 -15.09 26.15 3.41
N GLU A 198 -15.59 25.34 4.36
CA GLU A 198 -14.87 24.18 4.88
C GLU A 198 -14.40 23.20 3.78
N SER A 199 -15.17 23.08 2.70
CA SER A 199 -14.81 22.27 1.52
C SER A 199 -13.59 22.77 0.75
N ARG A 200 -13.23 24.05 0.87
CA ARG A 200 -12.07 24.70 0.24
C ARG A 200 -10.94 25.03 1.23
N ARG A 201 -11.12 24.70 2.51
CA ARG A 201 -10.08 24.93 3.53
C ARG A 201 -8.91 23.96 3.42
N ARG A 202 -9.02 22.89 2.64
CA ARG A 202 -8.01 21.84 2.54
C ARG A 202 -7.43 21.80 1.14
N THR A 203 -6.13 22.03 1.02
CA THR A 203 -5.40 21.88 -0.24
C THR A 203 -4.41 20.73 -0.09
N ILE A 204 -4.46 19.79 -1.02
CA ILE A 204 -3.59 18.61 -1.06
C ILE A 204 -2.45 18.92 -2.03
N TYR A 205 -1.22 18.70 -1.58
CA TYR A 205 -0.03 18.75 -2.41
C TYR A 205 0.55 17.34 -2.47
N GLU A 206 0.38 16.67 -3.62
CA GLU A 206 0.99 15.37 -3.89
C GLU A 206 2.48 15.57 -4.12
N TYR A 207 3.29 14.88 -3.32
CA TYR A 207 4.74 14.99 -3.39
C TYR A 207 5.33 13.95 -4.33
N HIS A 208 4.87 12.70 -4.22
CA HIS A 208 5.32 11.62 -5.09
C HIS A 208 4.28 10.49 -5.15
N ARG A 209 4.20 9.84 -6.32
CA ARG A 209 3.31 8.70 -6.56
C ARG A 209 4.03 7.63 -7.37
N VAL A 210 3.85 6.38 -6.95
CA VAL A 210 4.22 5.19 -7.71
C VAL A 210 2.92 4.54 -8.17
N GLU A 211 2.68 4.50 -9.47
CA GLU A 211 1.53 3.80 -10.05
C GLU A 211 1.99 2.48 -10.66
N LEU A 212 1.33 1.39 -10.25
CA LEU A 212 1.57 0.08 -10.84
C LEU A 212 0.82 -0.07 -12.14
N ASP A 213 1.43 -0.79 -13.08
CA ASP A 213 0.77 -1.29 -14.28
C ASP A 213 -0.28 -2.35 -13.88
N THR A 214 -1.54 -1.91 -13.77
CA THR A 214 -2.66 -2.74 -13.33
C THR A 214 -2.97 -3.90 -14.26
N SER A 215 -2.49 -3.88 -15.52
CA SER A 215 -2.61 -5.02 -16.43
C SER A 215 -1.83 -6.25 -15.93
N LYS A 216 -0.83 -6.04 -15.08
CA LYS A 216 0.00 -7.09 -14.50
C LYS A 216 -0.58 -7.65 -13.22
N VAL A 217 -1.40 -6.89 -12.50
CA VAL A 217 -2.04 -7.34 -11.25
C VAL A 217 -3.01 -8.47 -11.56
N THR A 218 -2.55 -9.70 -11.33
CA THR A 218 -3.23 -10.95 -11.70
C THR A 218 -3.22 -11.94 -10.54
N SER A 219 -4.00 -13.02 -10.64
CA SER A 219 -3.97 -14.09 -9.62
C SER A 219 -2.60 -14.74 -9.56
N VAL A 220 -2.12 -15.05 -8.35
CA VAL A 220 -0.80 -15.64 -8.10
C VAL A 220 0.32 -14.75 -8.64
N SER A 221 0.29 -13.47 -8.26
CA SER A 221 1.34 -12.49 -8.57
C SER A 221 1.73 -11.68 -7.33
N ALA A 222 2.86 -10.99 -7.39
CA ALA A 222 3.32 -10.13 -6.30
C ALA A 222 4.09 -8.92 -6.83
N VAL A 223 4.14 -7.87 -6.01
CA VAL A 223 4.99 -6.70 -6.25
C VAL A 223 5.77 -6.39 -4.99
N GLU A 224 7.07 -6.18 -5.12
CA GLU A 224 7.95 -5.79 -4.01
C GLU A 224 8.48 -4.37 -4.25
N PHE A 225 8.36 -3.50 -3.25
CA PHE A 225 8.97 -2.18 -3.23
C PHE A 225 10.10 -2.17 -2.23
N THR A 226 11.31 -1.92 -2.70
CA THR A 226 12.50 -1.73 -1.87
C THR A 226 12.73 -0.22 -1.68
N PRO A 227 12.79 0.29 -0.44
CA PRO A 227 13.03 1.71 -0.21
C PRO A 227 14.43 2.10 -0.67
N LEU A 228 14.54 3.27 -1.30
CA LEU A 228 15.82 3.91 -1.60
C LEU A 228 16.24 4.82 -0.45
N SER A 229 17.54 5.04 -0.34
CA SER A 229 18.09 5.93 0.67
C SER A 229 17.70 7.39 0.41
N THR A 230 17.33 8.11 1.47
CA THR A 230 16.86 9.51 1.41
C THR A 230 17.66 10.40 2.35
N CYS A 231 17.67 11.70 2.08
CA CYS A 231 18.43 12.67 2.88
C CYS A 231 18.08 12.60 4.38
N LEU A 232 16.79 12.41 4.70
CA LEU A 232 16.26 12.38 6.06
C LEU A 232 16.76 11.19 6.90
N GLN A 233 17.43 10.21 6.30
CA GLN A 233 18.04 9.08 7.01
C GLN A 233 19.44 9.42 7.55
N HIS A 234 20.09 10.47 7.03
CA HIS A 234 21.39 10.89 7.51
C HIS A 234 21.28 11.63 8.85
N GLN A 235 22.14 11.27 9.81
CA GLN A 235 22.12 11.82 11.16
C GLN A 235 23.26 12.83 11.41
N SER A 236 24.02 13.18 10.38
CA SER A 236 25.13 14.13 10.48
C SER A 236 25.26 14.94 9.19
N CYS A 237 25.70 16.20 9.34
CA CYS A 237 25.96 17.13 8.23
C CYS A 237 26.86 16.51 7.17
N ASP A 238 28.00 15.93 7.58
CA ASP A 238 28.97 15.34 6.65
C ASP A 238 28.31 14.23 5.82
N ALA A 239 27.70 13.23 6.48
CA ALA A 239 27.01 12.15 5.77
C ALA A 239 25.88 12.63 4.84
N CYS A 240 25.19 13.72 5.18
CA CYS A 240 24.10 14.27 4.37
C CYS A 240 24.63 14.99 3.12
N VAL A 241 25.60 15.88 3.29
CA VAL A 241 26.14 16.74 2.21
C VAL A 241 27.06 15.97 1.27
N THR A 242 27.77 14.95 1.76
CA THR A 242 28.61 14.08 0.91
C THR A 242 27.84 12.90 0.31
N SER A 243 26.53 12.82 0.51
CA SER A 243 25.74 11.69 0.00
C SER A 243 25.58 11.78 -1.52
N GLU A 244 25.88 10.68 -2.22
CA GLU A 244 25.62 10.54 -3.66
C GLU A 244 24.23 9.92 -3.91
N LEU A 245 23.22 10.49 -3.25
CA LEU A 245 21.83 10.07 -3.45
C LEU A 245 21.27 10.66 -4.75
N THR A 246 20.15 10.11 -5.20
CA THR A 246 19.35 10.70 -6.30
C THR A 246 18.81 12.09 -5.94
N PHE A 247 18.81 12.44 -4.65
CA PHE A 247 18.33 13.73 -4.14
C PHE A 247 19.49 14.69 -3.85
N ASN A 248 19.31 15.97 -4.16
CA ASN A 248 20.22 17.04 -3.76
C ASN A 248 20.03 17.35 -2.27
N CYS A 249 20.70 16.59 -1.41
CA CYS A 249 20.59 16.74 0.03
C CYS A 249 21.26 18.03 0.54
N SER A 250 20.69 18.63 1.58
CA SER A 250 21.21 19.82 2.25
C SER A 250 20.91 19.71 3.73
N TRP A 251 21.86 20.09 4.58
CA TRP A 251 21.72 19.95 6.03
C TRP A 251 21.14 21.21 6.68
N CYS A 252 20.10 21.04 7.50
CA CYS A 252 19.53 22.06 8.34
C CYS A 252 20.04 21.93 9.79
N HIS A 253 20.95 22.81 10.21
CA HIS A 253 21.48 22.82 11.59
C HIS A 253 20.41 23.04 12.67
N VAL A 254 19.30 23.71 12.35
CA VAL A 254 18.21 23.93 13.32
C VAL A 254 17.45 22.63 13.58
N LEU A 255 17.19 21.85 12.53
CA LEU A 255 16.44 20.59 12.60
C LEU A 255 17.34 19.38 12.87
N GLN A 256 18.66 19.54 12.72
CA GLN A 256 19.66 18.47 12.75
C GLN A 256 19.34 17.35 11.76
N ARG A 257 18.92 17.75 10.54
CA ARG A 257 18.52 16.87 9.42
C ARG A 257 18.77 17.57 8.09
#